data_AF-A0A9Q0S2D7-F1
#
_entry.id   AF-A0A9Q0S2D7-F1
#
_cell.length_a   1.000
_cell.length_b   1.000
_cell.length_c   1.000
_cell.angle_alpha   90.00
_cell.angle_beta   90.00
_cell.angle_gamma   90.00
#
_symmetry.space_group_name_H-M   'P 1'
#
loop_
_entity.id
_entity.type
_entity.pdbx_description
1 polymer ?
#
loop_
_entity_poly.entity_id
_entity_poly.type
_entity_poly.pdbx_seq_one_letter_code
_entity_poly.pdbx_strand_id
1 'polypeptide(L)'
;MNKIAVCSFLVICTITLIQGNIFKTVIDDGIYSLIDTYVKDQYKDNPRKAECMSEDFRRNRIADKFYTADIITNPDKLSRELQPYIDAADLKCDVVAFLLSPWGIGILVLIACLLALSCICCLIRCICR
;
A
#
# COMPACT_ATOMS: atom_id res chain seq x y z
N MET A 1 -39.49 31.69 7.81
CA MET A 1 -39.05 30.27 7.90
C MET A 1 -39.20 29.81 9.34
N ASN A 2 -39.91 28.71 9.56
CA ASN A 2 -40.25 28.21 10.89
C ASN A 2 -39.00 27.59 11.54
N LYS A 3 -38.61 28.02 12.75
CA LYS A 3 -37.36 27.57 13.43
C LYS A 3 -37.27 26.04 13.55
N ILE A 4 -38.44 25.39 13.69
CA ILE A 4 -38.59 23.94 13.79
C ILE A 4 -38.16 23.24 12.49
N ALA A 5 -38.49 23.80 11.33
CA ALA A 5 -38.15 23.22 10.02
C ALA A 5 -36.65 23.29 9.71
N VAL A 6 -35.95 24.31 10.23
CA VAL A 6 -34.49 24.46 10.06
C VAL A 6 -33.75 23.44 10.94
N CYS A 7 -34.21 23.23 12.18
CA CYS A 7 -33.61 22.22 13.07
C CYS A 7 -33.81 20.80 12.54
N SER A 8 -34.98 20.44 12.04
CA SER A 8 -35.21 19.10 11.48
C SER A 8 -34.40 18.85 10.21
N PHE A 9 -34.22 19.86 9.35
CA PHE A 9 -33.36 19.74 8.17
C PHE A 9 -31.87 19.52 8.54
N LEU A 10 -31.36 20.26 9.53
CA LEU A 10 -29.99 20.09 10.02
C LEU A 10 -29.74 18.69 10.61
N VAL A 11 -30.70 18.14 11.34
CA VAL A 11 -30.60 16.79 11.91
C VAL A 11 -30.62 15.71 10.82
N ILE A 12 -31.43 15.87 9.78
CA ILE A 12 -31.46 14.92 8.65
C ILE A 12 -30.14 14.99 7.87
N CYS A 13 -29.58 16.19 7.66
CA CYS A 13 -28.27 16.37 7.01
C CYS A 13 -27.13 15.76 7.82
N THR A 14 -27.11 15.88 9.15
CA THR A 14 -26.05 15.27 9.96
C THR A 14 -26.16 13.74 9.97
N ILE A 15 -27.37 13.17 10.06
CA ILE A 15 -27.58 11.72 9.99
C ILE A 15 -27.12 11.15 8.64
N THR A 16 -27.45 11.81 7.53
CA THR A 16 -27.04 11.37 6.19
C THR A 16 -25.52 11.46 5.98
N LEU A 17 -24.86 12.50 6.51
CA LEU A 17 -23.40 12.59 6.49
C LEU A 17 -22.74 11.46 7.31
N ILE A 18 -23.29 11.14 8.49
CA ILE A 18 -22.79 10.07 9.34
C ILE A 18 -22.98 8.70 8.67
N GLN A 19 -24.16 8.43 8.12
CA GLN A 19 -24.44 7.18 7.41
C GLN A 19 -23.55 6.97 6.19
N GLY A 20 -23.32 8.02 5.39
CA GLY A 20 -22.43 7.95 4.22
C GLY A 20 -20.98 7.61 4.59
N ASN A 21 -20.49 8.15 5.72
CA ASN A 21 -19.13 7.90 6.17
C ASN A 21 -18.95 6.47 6.70
N ILE A 22 -19.94 5.95 7.44
CA ILE A 22 -19.94 4.56 7.94
C ILE A 22 -19.98 3.56 6.78
N PHE A 23 -20.82 3.83 5.77
CA PHE A 23 -20.96 2.95 4.61
C PHE A 23 -19.65 2.85 3.80
N LYS A 24 -18.93 3.97 3.67
CA LYS A 24 -17.63 4.02 2.99
C LYS A 24 -16.59 3.18 3.74
N THR A 25 -16.48 3.33 5.05
CA THR A 25 -15.53 2.54 5.87
C THR A 25 -15.80 1.04 5.83
N VAL A 26 -17.06 0.60 5.89
CA VAL A 26 -17.42 -0.84 5.84
C VAL A 26 -17.12 -1.44 4.46
N ILE A 27 -17.31 -0.66 3.40
CA ILE A 27 -16.97 -1.06 2.04
C ILE A 27 -15.46 -1.24 1.88
N ASP A 28 -14.67 -0.27 2.36
CA ASP A 28 -13.21 -0.30 2.22
C ASP A 28 -12.63 -1.53 2.95
N ASP A 29 -13.14 -1.84 4.15
CA ASP A 29 -12.74 -3.03 4.92
C ASP A 29 -13.08 -4.35 4.20
N GLY A 30 -14.21 -4.40 3.48
CA GLY A 30 -14.60 -5.57 2.69
C GLY A 30 -13.67 -5.83 1.50
N ILE A 31 -13.27 -4.77 0.78
CA ILE A 31 -12.33 -4.87 -0.35
C ILE A 31 -10.94 -5.26 0.15
N TYR A 32 -10.49 -4.69 1.26
CA TYR A 32 -9.22 -5.08 1.89
C TYR A 32 -9.18 -6.56 2.27
N SER A 33 -10.26 -7.09 2.83
CA SER A 33 -10.36 -8.51 3.18
C SER A 33 -10.27 -9.43 1.94
N LEU A 34 -10.91 -9.04 0.83
CA LEU A 34 -10.82 -9.77 -0.43
C LEU A 34 -9.40 -9.76 -1.01
N ILE A 35 -8.77 -8.58 -1.03
CA ILE A 35 -7.38 -8.43 -1.50
C ILE A 35 -6.43 -9.27 -0.63
N ASP A 36 -6.56 -9.19 0.69
CA ASP A 36 -5.72 -9.93 1.62
C ASP A 36 -5.87 -11.46 1.45
N THR A 37 -7.10 -11.93 1.25
CA THR A 37 -7.38 -13.35 0.96
C THR A 37 -6.74 -13.78 -0.36
N TYR A 38 -6.88 -12.97 -1.41
CA TYR A 38 -6.30 -13.25 -2.73
C TYR A 38 -4.77 -13.34 -2.67
N VAL A 39 -4.12 -12.37 -2.03
CA VAL A 39 -2.66 -12.33 -1.90
C VAL A 39 -2.14 -13.51 -1.07
N LYS A 40 -2.81 -13.83 0.04
CA LYS A 40 -2.42 -14.98 0.88
C LYS A 40 -2.57 -16.32 0.18
N ASP A 41 -3.58 -16.47 -0.68
CA ASP A 41 -3.77 -17.69 -1.46
C ASP A 41 -2.69 -17.81 -2.54
N GLN A 42 -2.38 -16.71 -3.24
CA GLN A 42 -1.36 -16.69 -4.30
C GLN A 42 0.07 -16.92 -3.75
N TYR A 43 0.37 -16.43 -2.55
CA TYR A 43 1.69 -16.53 -1.91
C TYR A 43 1.69 -17.43 -0.67
N LYS A 44 0.92 -18.52 -0.72
CA LYS A 44 0.76 -19.47 0.40
C LYS A 44 2.09 -20.04 0.92
N ASP A 45 3.05 -20.23 0.02
CA ASP A 45 4.39 -20.76 0.34
C ASP A 45 5.32 -19.70 0.95
N ASN A 46 4.97 -18.41 0.85
CA ASN A 46 5.76 -17.31 1.39
C ASN A 46 4.87 -16.29 2.14
N PRO A 47 4.43 -16.62 3.36
CA PRO A 47 3.50 -15.79 4.13
C PRO A 47 4.05 -14.39 4.44
N ARG A 48 5.39 -14.28 4.54
CA ARG A 48 6.06 -13.01 4.83
C ARG A 48 5.99 -12.05 3.63
N LYS A 49 6.01 -12.58 2.42
CA LYS A 49 5.82 -11.81 1.19
C LYS A 49 4.36 -11.36 1.05
N ALA A 50 3.41 -12.26 1.35
CA ALA A 50 1.99 -11.93 1.39
C ALA A 50 1.68 -10.78 2.37
N GLU A 51 2.24 -10.84 3.58
CA GLU A 51 2.07 -9.80 4.60
C GLU A 51 2.65 -8.45 4.14
N CYS A 52 3.85 -8.45 3.56
CA CYS A 52 4.46 -7.24 2.99
C CYS A 52 3.60 -6.59 1.91
N MET A 53 3.00 -7.39 1.02
CA MET A 53 2.10 -6.90 -0.03
C MET A 53 0.79 -6.34 0.53
N SER A 54 0.16 -7.05 1.47
CA SER A 54 -1.06 -6.58 2.14
C SER A 54 -0.82 -5.23 2.85
N GLU A 55 0.34 -5.05 3.49
CA GLU A 55 0.72 -3.78 4.09
C GLU A 55 0.96 -2.66 3.06
N ASP A 56 1.63 -2.94 1.94
CA ASP A 56 1.83 -1.95 0.86
C ASP A 56 0.48 -1.51 0.27
N PHE A 57 -0.46 -2.44 0.08
CA PHE A 57 -1.80 -2.12 -0.40
C PHE A 57 -2.61 -1.27 0.58
N ARG A 58 -2.47 -1.53 1.89
CA ARG A 58 -3.09 -0.70 2.92
C ARG A 58 -2.48 0.69 2.98
N ARG A 59 -1.15 0.78 2.89
CA ARG A 59 -0.42 2.06 2.91
C ARG A 59 -0.73 2.93 1.69
N ASN A 60 -0.84 2.32 0.51
CA ASN A 60 -1.09 3.02 -0.75
C ASN A 60 -2.57 3.20 -1.09
N ARG A 61 -3.49 2.86 -0.16
CA ARG A 61 -4.94 2.98 -0.34
C ARG A 61 -5.43 2.37 -1.66
N ILE A 62 -4.95 1.16 -1.95
CA ILE A 62 -5.27 0.47 -3.20
C ILE A 62 -6.75 0.10 -3.26
N ALA A 63 -7.37 -0.22 -2.12
CA ALA A 63 -8.81 -0.51 -2.02
C ALA A 63 -9.70 0.66 -2.46
N ASP A 64 -9.32 1.91 -2.14
CA ASP A 64 -10.09 3.12 -2.51
C ASP A 64 -10.26 3.28 -4.03
N LYS A 65 -9.42 2.62 -4.83
CA LYS A 65 -9.47 2.66 -6.30
C LYS A 65 -10.49 1.70 -6.88
N PHE A 66 -11.00 0.77 -6.08
CA PHE A 66 -11.97 -0.21 -6.53
C PHE A 66 -13.36 0.15 -6.00
N TYR A 67 -14.33 0.21 -6.91
CA TYR A 67 -15.73 0.42 -6.53
C TYR A 67 -16.38 -0.92 -6.20
N THR A 68 -16.97 -1.06 -5.01
CA THR A 68 -17.53 -2.34 -4.52
C THR A 68 -18.59 -2.92 -5.44
N ALA A 69 -19.44 -2.06 -6.00
CA ALA A 69 -20.50 -2.51 -6.90
C ALA A 69 -19.91 -3.12 -8.18
N ASP A 70 -18.80 -2.58 -8.69
CA ASP A 70 -18.12 -3.11 -9.88
C ASP A 70 -17.50 -4.47 -9.60
N ILE A 71 -16.92 -4.66 -8.42
CA ILE A 71 -16.32 -5.94 -8.00
C ILE A 71 -17.38 -7.03 -7.85
N ILE A 72 -18.52 -6.72 -7.20
CA ILE A 72 -19.61 -7.68 -7.01
C ILE A 72 -20.21 -8.11 -8.36
N THR A 73 -20.31 -7.17 -9.30
CA THR A 73 -20.90 -7.44 -10.62
C THR A 73 -19.92 -8.18 -11.53
N ASN A 74 -18.60 -8.05 -11.31
CA ASN A 74 -17.60 -8.63 -12.20
C ASN A 74 -16.27 -8.96 -11.45
N PRO A 75 -16.16 -10.12 -10.80
CA PRO A 75 -15.00 -10.47 -9.98
C PRO A 75 -13.69 -10.56 -10.80
N ASP A 76 -13.77 -10.90 -12.09
CA ASP A 76 -12.63 -10.95 -13.01
C ASP A 76 -12.06 -9.56 -13.36
N LYS A 77 -12.80 -8.49 -13.06
CA LYS A 77 -12.32 -7.12 -13.22
C LYS A 77 -11.34 -6.77 -12.10
N LEU A 78 -11.60 -7.24 -10.88
CA LEU A 78 -10.73 -7.01 -9.72
C LEU A 78 -9.35 -7.62 -9.95
N SER A 79 -9.26 -8.88 -10.35
CA SER A 79 -7.98 -9.56 -10.58
C SER A 79 -7.13 -8.85 -11.64
N ARG A 80 -7.74 -8.47 -12.77
CA ARG A 80 -7.04 -7.77 -13.87
C ARG A 80 -6.53 -6.39 -13.47
N GLU A 81 -7.33 -5.61 -12.76
CA GLU A 81 -6.95 -4.28 -12.32
C GLU A 81 -6.00 -4.30 -11.10
N LEU A 82 -6.05 -5.36 -10.30
CA LEU A 82 -5.17 -5.57 -9.15
C LEU A 82 -3.79 -6.09 -9.56
N GLN A 83 -3.69 -6.87 -10.64
CA GLN A 83 -2.43 -7.45 -11.14
C GLN A 83 -1.24 -6.46 -11.22
N PRO A 84 -1.36 -5.26 -11.82
CA PRO A 84 -0.22 -4.34 -11.87
C PRO A 84 0.24 -3.85 -10.49
N TYR A 85 -0.66 -3.82 -9.50
CA TYR A 85 -0.30 -3.48 -8.13
C TYR A 85 0.41 -4.64 -7.44
N ILE A 86 0.00 -5.88 -7.73
CA ILE A 86 0.69 -7.09 -7.25
C ILE A 86 2.10 -7.13 -7.82
N ASP A 87 2.29 -6.96 -9.12
CA ASP A 87 3.62 -7.00 -9.75
C ASP A 87 4.56 -5.93 -9.15
N ALA A 88 4.03 -4.73 -8.90
CA ALA A 88 4.78 -3.65 -8.27
C ALA A 88 5.12 -3.93 -6.80
N ALA A 89 4.19 -4.51 -6.04
CA ALA A 89 4.41 -4.90 -4.65
C ALA A 89 5.35 -6.11 -4.54
N ASP A 90 5.33 -7.02 -5.51
CA ASP A 90 6.16 -8.22 -5.59
C ASP A 90 7.64 -7.84 -5.64
N LEU A 91 7.98 -6.97 -6.59
CA LEU A 91 9.32 -6.46 -6.76
C LEU A 91 9.80 -5.71 -5.52
N LYS A 92 8.95 -4.85 -4.93
CA LYS A 92 9.31 -4.10 -3.71
C LYS A 92 9.58 -5.06 -2.54
N CYS A 93 8.70 -6.02 -2.32
CA CYS A 93 8.82 -6.95 -1.20
C CYS A 93 10.03 -7.87 -1.37
N ASP A 94 10.36 -8.29 -2.60
CA ASP A 94 11.56 -9.07 -2.88
C ASP A 94 12.84 -8.24 -2.67
N VAL A 95 12.85 -6.96 -3.09
CA VAL A 95 13.99 -6.07 -2.83
C VAL A 95 14.18 -5.84 -1.34
N VAL A 96 13.09 -5.59 -0.58
CA VAL A 96 13.16 -5.42 0.87
C VAL A 96 13.65 -6.70 1.55
N ALA A 97 13.13 -7.87 1.16
CA ALA A 97 13.57 -9.15 1.67
C ALA A 97 15.05 -9.42 1.35
N PHE A 98 15.50 -9.07 0.15
CA PHE A 98 16.89 -9.20 -0.26
C PHE A 98 17.80 -8.26 0.56
N LEU A 99 17.43 -6.99 0.71
CA LEU A 99 18.19 -6.01 1.50
C LEU A 99 18.34 -6.39 2.98
N LEU A 100 17.34 -7.07 3.54
CA LEU A 100 17.39 -7.59 4.91
C LEU A 100 18.13 -8.92 5.04
N SER A 101 18.46 -9.58 3.92
CA SER A 101 19.24 -10.81 3.93
C SER A 101 20.73 -10.53 4.23
N PRO A 102 21.48 -11.50 4.76
CA PRO A 102 22.92 -11.34 4.99
C PRO A 102 23.70 -10.93 3.74
N TRP A 103 23.25 -11.41 2.57
CA TRP A 103 23.84 -11.08 1.28
C TRP A 103 23.54 -9.63 0.87
N GLY A 104 22.30 -9.17 1.04
CA GLY A 104 21.92 -7.80 0.75
C GLY A 104 22.63 -6.79 1.67
N ILE A 105 22.73 -7.09 2.96
CA ILE A 105 23.50 -6.27 3.91
C ILE A 105 24.97 -6.20 3.48
N GLY A 106 25.56 -7.34 3.08
CA GLY A 106 26.94 -7.38 2.58
C GLY A 106 27.17 -6.46 1.37
N ILE A 107 26.26 -6.46 0.40
CA ILE A 107 26.33 -5.57 -0.77
C ILE A 107 26.19 -4.11 -0.34
N LEU A 108 25.27 -3.80 0.58
CA LEU A 108 25.03 -2.44 1.05
C LEU A 108 26.27 -1.86 1.75
N VAL A 109 26.93 -2.67 2.58
CA VAL A 109 28.19 -2.32 3.23
C VAL A 109 29.30 -2.11 2.20
N LEU A 110 29.38 -2.96 1.18
CA LEU A 110 30.40 -2.86 0.14
C LEU A 110 30.26 -1.57 -0.69
N ILE A 111 29.03 -1.21 -1.05
CA ILE A 111 28.73 0.07 -1.73
C ILE A 111 29.08 1.25 -0.82
N ALA A 112 28.71 1.19 0.47
CA ALA A 112 29.04 2.25 1.43
C ALA A 112 30.57 2.43 1.58
N CYS A 113 31.33 1.34 1.63
CA CYS A 113 32.80 1.38 1.64
C CYS A 113 33.38 1.98 0.36
N LEU A 114 32.86 1.62 -0.82
CA LEU A 114 33.30 2.18 -2.09
C LEU A 114 33.03 3.69 -2.20
N LEU A 115 31.87 4.15 -1.73
CA LEU A 115 31.53 5.57 -1.65
C LEU A 115 32.42 6.32 -0.65
N ALA A 116 32.72 5.72 0.50
CA ALA A 116 33.65 6.30 1.47
C ALA A 116 35.06 6.45 0.87
N LEU A 117 35.57 5.42 0.18
CA LEU A 117 36.86 5.45 -0.49
C LEU A 117 36.92 6.50 -1.60
N SER A 118 35.87 6.61 -2.43
CA SER A 118 35.82 7.63 -3.49
C SER A 118 35.77 9.05 -2.92
N CYS A 119 35.01 9.27 -1.84
CA CYS A 119 34.98 10.55 -1.12
C CYS A 119 36.34 10.91 -0.51
N ILE A 120 37.03 9.95 0.13
CA ILE A 120 38.38 10.15 0.68
C ILE A 120 39.37 10.51 -0.44
N CYS A 121 39.32 9.79 -1.58
CA CYS A 121 40.16 10.11 -2.74
C CYS A 121 39.87 11.50 -3.32
N CYS A 122 38.60 11.92 -3.39
CA CYS A 122 38.24 13.27 -3.81
C CYS A 122 38.73 14.34 -2.82
N LEU A 123 38.62 14.10 -1.51
CA LEU A 123 39.13 14.98 -0.46
C LEU A 123 40.65 15.15 -0.54
N ILE A 124 41.39 14.04 -0.67
CA ILE A 124 42.86 14.06 -0.83
C ILE A 124 43.25 14.86 -2.08
N ARG A 125 42.54 14.67 -3.20
CA ARG A 125 42.82 15.36 -4.47
C ARG A 125 42.46 16.85 -4.43
N CYS A 126 41.50 17.26 -3.60
CA CYS A 126 41.20 18.67 -3.35
C CYS A 126 42.20 19.34 -2.40
N ILE A 127 42.76 18.62 -1.42
CA ILE A 127 43.75 19.16 -0.48
C ILE A 127 45.14 19.28 -1.14
N CYS A 128 45.48 18.39 -2.06
CA CYS A 128 46.77 18.40 -2.78
C CYS A 128 46.79 19.32 -4.02
N ARG A 129 45.79 20.19 -4.21
CA ARG A 129 45.70 21.15 -5.33
C ARG A 129 45.71 22.57 -4.81
#